data_AF-A0A175W870-F1
#
_entry.id   AF-A0A175W870-F1
#
_cell.length_a   1.000
_cell.length_b   1.000
_cell.length_c   1.000
_cell.angle_alpha   90.00
_cell.angle_beta   90.00
_cell.angle_gamma   90.00
#
_symmetry.space_group_name_H-M   'P 1'
#
loop_
_entity.id
_entity.type
_entity.pdbx_description
1 polymer ?
#
loop_
_entity_poly.entity_id
_entity_poly.type
_entity_poly.pdbx_seq_one_letter_code
_entity_poly.pdbx_strand_id
1 'polypeptide(L)'
;SSIGSCPVSPPVVQVWEGGQEPPKYRICRAVRTVEGLWREWTVGLRGQPAVAALDSRWGNRWRASRQSEQQWYSLRLEVIKEIRRIAQTQRSSEEAAMYVVNMQQQRTGYSIDRFCKQLRATRKAQLAI
;
A
#
# COMPACT_ATOMS: atom_id res chain seq x y z
N SER A 1 20.45 -30.44 25.87
CA SER A 1 20.66 -29.03 25.49
C SER A 1 19.31 -28.37 25.30
N SER A 2 18.87 -27.53 26.24
CA SER A 2 17.57 -26.88 26.20
C SER A 2 17.61 -25.69 25.23
N ILE A 3 16.90 -25.80 24.11
CA ILE A 3 16.70 -24.69 23.18
C ILE A 3 15.55 -23.85 23.73
N GLY A 4 15.88 -22.74 24.38
CA GLY A 4 14.92 -21.75 24.83
C GLY A 4 14.16 -21.19 23.62
N SER A 5 12.87 -21.50 23.53
CA SER A 5 11.97 -20.89 22.55
C SER A 5 11.49 -19.55 23.10
N CYS A 6 12.04 -18.45 22.59
CA CYS A 6 11.49 -17.13 22.84
C CYS A 6 10.08 -17.06 22.24
N PRO A 7 9.06 -16.58 22.98
CA PRO A 7 7.74 -16.39 22.42
C PRO A 7 7.79 -15.24 21.41
N VAL A 8 7.61 -15.57 20.14
CA VAL A 8 7.30 -14.58 19.11
C VAL A 8 5.93 -13.98 19.46
N SER A 9 5.93 -12.75 19.98
CA SER A 9 4.68 -12.02 20.20
C SER A 9 4.01 -11.82 18.85
N PRO A 10 2.75 -12.25 18.66
CA PRO A 10 2.04 -11.98 17.43
C PRO A 10 1.92 -10.47 17.23
N PRO A 11 1.96 -9.96 15.99
CA PRO A 11 1.66 -8.55 15.73
C PRO A 11 0.29 -8.25 16.33
N VAL A 12 0.18 -7.16 17.10
CA VAL A 12 -1.06 -6.70 17.73
C VAL A 12 -2.17 -6.73 16.67
N VAL A 13 -3.05 -7.72 16.79
CA VAL A 13 -4.26 -7.78 15.97
C VAL A 13 -5.13 -6.67 16.52
N GLN A 14 -5.32 -5.60 15.76
CA GLN A 14 -6.24 -4.54 16.15
C GLN A 14 -7.65 -5.14 16.12
N VAL A 15 -8.11 -5.63 17.28
CA VAL A 15 -9.48 -6.12 17.48
C VAL A 15 -10.42 -4.94 17.32
N TRP A 16 -11.37 -5.09 16.43
CA TRP A 16 -12.07 -4.00 15.78
C TRP A 16 -13.57 -4.37 15.80
N GLU A 17 -14.26 -4.06 16.90
CA GLU A 17 -15.66 -4.47 17.17
C GLU A 17 -16.68 -3.82 16.20
N GLY A 18 -17.69 -4.57 15.77
CA GLY A 18 -18.70 -4.15 14.79
C GLY A 18 -19.60 -3.04 15.32
N GLY A 19 -19.62 -1.89 14.65
CA GLY A 19 -20.38 -0.68 15.06
C GLY A 19 -19.52 0.59 15.08
N GLN A 20 -18.21 0.46 15.02
CA GLN A 20 -17.29 1.59 15.12
C GLN A 20 -17.23 2.42 13.82
N GLU A 21 -17.34 3.74 13.95
CA GLU A 21 -17.03 4.69 12.88
C GLU A 21 -15.60 4.48 12.36
N PRO A 22 -15.34 4.74 11.07
CA PRO A 22 -13.99 4.63 10.54
C PRO A 22 -13.04 5.59 11.26
N PRO A 23 -11.79 5.18 11.54
CA PRO A 23 -10.82 6.05 12.18
C PRO A 23 -10.52 7.25 11.30
N LYS A 24 -10.12 8.36 11.94
CA LYS A 24 -9.59 9.54 11.23
C LYS A 24 -8.19 9.23 10.68
N TYR A 25 -8.13 8.44 9.62
CA TYR A 25 -6.87 8.09 8.97
C TYR A 25 -6.39 9.19 8.02
N ARG A 26 -5.08 9.35 7.89
CA ARG A 26 -4.43 10.20 6.90
C ARG A 26 -3.28 9.42 6.29
N ILE A 27 -3.31 9.25 4.97
CA ILE A 27 -2.22 8.62 4.23
C ILE A 27 -0.94 9.46 4.41
N CYS A 28 0.18 8.82 4.71
CA CYS A 28 1.45 9.43 5.10
C CYS A 28 2.15 10.11 3.91
N ARG A 29 2.08 11.44 3.84
CA ARG A 29 2.69 12.25 2.75
C ARG A 29 4.23 12.20 2.70
N ALA A 30 4.88 11.70 3.75
CA ALA A 30 6.34 11.61 3.85
C ALA A 30 6.93 10.35 3.20
N VAL A 31 6.11 9.39 2.77
CA VAL A 31 6.58 8.20 2.04
C VAL A 31 7.25 8.63 0.73
N ARG A 32 8.48 8.15 0.47
CA ARG A 32 9.28 8.51 -0.72
C ARG A 32 9.57 7.33 -1.64
N THR A 33 9.39 6.10 -1.17
CA THR A 33 9.74 4.87 -1.89
C THR A 33 8.52 3.99 -2.10
N VAL A 34 8.56 3.16 -3.14
CA VAL A 34 7.56 2.10 -3.39
C VAL A 34 7.49 1.15 -2.20
N GLU A 35 8.63 0.77 -1.62
CA GLU A 35 8.67 -0.08 -0.43
C GLU A 35 7.94 0.54 0.77
N GLY A 36 8.18 1.84 1.04
CA GLY A 36 7.50 2.54 2.13
C GLY A 36 5.99 2.64 1.90
N LEU A 37 5.57 2.81 0.64
CA LEU A 37 4.16 2.83 0.24
C LEU A 37 3.53 1.45 0.40
N TRP A 38 4.23 0.40 -0.05
CA TRP A 38 3.80 -0.99 0.12
C TRP A 38 3.59 -1.34 1.58
N ARG A 39 4.55 -0.99 2.44
CA ARG A 39 4.48 -1.23 3.88
C ARG A 39 3.29 -0.52 4.53
N GLU A 40 3.04 0.75 4.18
CA GLU A 40 1.83 1.46 4.62
C GLU A 40 0.55 0.74 4.20
N TRP A 41 0.57 0.14 3.01
CA TRP A 41 -0.61 -0.54 2.45
C TRP A 41 -0.90 -1.89 3.10
N THR A 42 0.12 -2.69 3.36
CA THR A 42 -0.03 -4.10 3.80
C THR A 42 0.14 -4.29 5.30
N VAL A 43 1.06 -3.56 5.93
CA VAL A 43 1.38 -3.70 7.35
C VAL A 43 0.83 -2.54 8.17
N GLY A 44 0.80 -1.35 7.59
CA GLY A 44 0.54 -0.10 8.29
C GLY A 44 1.83 0.66 8.58
N LEU A 45 1.67 1.90 9.07
CA LEU A 45 2.76 2.83 9.23
C LEU A 45 2.54 3.71 10.46
N ARG A 46 3.57 3.89 11.30
CA ARG A 46 3.54 4.76 12.50
C ARG A 46 2.37 4.44 13.45
N GLY A 47 2.14 3.15 13.72
CA GLY A 47 1.06 2.68 14.61
C GLY A 47 -0.35 2.82 14.03
N GLN A 48 -0.48 3.33 12.80
CA GLN A 48 -1.75 3.35 12.08
C GLN A 48 -1.97 2.01 11.36
N PRO A 49 -3.24 1.60 11.15
CA PRO A 49 -3.57 0.39 10.43
C PRO A 49 -3.04 0.39 9.00
N ALA A 50 -2.88 -0.82 8.44
CA ALA A 50 -2.70 -1.03 7.01
C ALA A 50 -3.87 -0.43 6.21
N VAL A 51 -3.57 0.19 5.07
CA VAL A 51 -4.62 0.67 4.14
C VAL A 51 -5.52 -0.49 3.68
N ALA A 52 -4.94 -1.66 3.44
CA ALA A 52 -5.72 -2.86 3.10
C ALA A 52 -6.68 -3.27 4.23
N ALA A 53 -6.29 -3.14 5.51
CA ALA A 53 -7.18 -3.42 6.63
C ALA A 53 -8.33 -2.40 6.72
N LEU A 54 -8.04 -1.12 6.44
CA LEU A 54 -9.07 -0.07 6.35
C LEU A 54 -10.08 -0.35 5.23
N ASP A 55 -9.59 -0.76 4.06
CA ASP A 55 -10.41 -1.12 2.92
C ASP A 55 -11.30 -2.34 3.21
N SER A 56 -10.74 -3.38 3.82
CA SER A 56 -11.50 -4.59 4.18
C SER A 56 -12.61 -4.31 5.18
N ARG A 57 -12.40 -3.43 6.18
CA ARG A 57 -13.41 -3.18 7.23
C ARG A 57 -14.44 -2.11 6.87
N TRP A 58 -14.02 -1.02 6.23
CA TRP A 58 -14.91 0.13 5.99
C TRP A 58 -15.10 0.46 4.51
N GLY A 59 -14.45 -0.26 3.59
CA GLY A 59 -14.49 0.05 2.17
C GLY A 59 -13.98 1.47 1.90
N ASN A 60 -14.79 2.28 1.22
CA ASN A 60 -14.45 3.68 0.95
C ASN A 60 -14.80 4.64 2.10
N ARG A 61 -15.53 4.21 3.14
CA ARG A 61 -16.09 5.12 4.17
C ARG A 61 -15.00 5.86 4.94
N TRP A 62 -13.83 5.24 5.18
CA TRP A 62 -12.73 5.86 5.90
C TRP A 62 -12.08 7.04 5.16
N ARG A 63 -12.27 7.13 3.84
CA ARG A 63 -11.77 8.21 2.98
C ARG A 63 -12.86 9.10 2.39
N ALA A 64 -14.13 8.71 2.50
CA ALA A 64 -15.24 9.38 1.81
C ALA A 64 -15.40 10.85 2.18
N SER A 65 -15.14 11.23 3.44
CA SER A 65 -15.35 12.61 3.92
C SER A 65 -14.29 13.63 3.47
N ARG A 66 -13.16 13.18 2.90
CA ARG A 66 -12.01 14.06 2.61
C ARG A 66 -11.52 13.84 1.18
N GLN A 67 -11.81 14.80 0.30
CA GLN A 67 -11.41 14.73 -1.11
C GLN A 67 -9.89 14.54 -1.27
N SER A 68 -9.09 15.17 -0.42
CA SER A 68 -7.63 14.98 -0.41
C SER A 68 -7.26 13.51 -0.17
N GLU A 69 -7.83 12.83 0.83
CA GLU A 69 -7.53 11.42 1.09
C GLU A 69 -7.97 10.52 -0.07
N GLN A 70 -9.09 10.84 -0.72
CA GLN A 70 -9.52 10.11 -1.93
C GLN A 70 -8.51 10.25 -3.08
N GLN A 71 -8.05 11.47 -3.36
CA GLN A 71 -7.07 11.71 -4.44
C GLN A 71 -5.75 10.99 -4.16
N TRP A 72 -5.26 11.07 -2.93
CA TRP A 72 -4.02 10.42 -2.54
C TRP A 72 -4.13 8.91 -2.50
N TYR A 73 -5.25 8.35 -2.04
CA TYR A 73 -5.55 6.93 -2.14
C TYR A 73 -5.49 6.48 -3.60
N SER A 74 -6.21 7.20 -4.48
CA SER A 74 -6.25 6.90 -5.92
C SER A 74 -4.86 6.96 -6.56
N LEU A 75 -4.01 7.92 -6.16
CA LEU A 75 -2.64 8.03 -6.69
C LEU A 75 -1.77 6.87 -6.24
N ARG A 76 -1.77 6.53 -4.94
CA ARG A 76 -0.93 5.47 -4.38
C ARG A 76 -1.37 4.07 -4.79
N LEU A 77 -2.67 3.88 -5.01
CA LEU A 77 -3.23 2.64 -5.52
C LEU A 77 -2.60 2.24 -6.87
N GLU A 78 -2.10 3.19 -7.65
CA GLU A 78 -1.45 2.91 -8.94
C GLU A 78 -0.20 2.05 -8.79
N VAL A 79 0.59 2.25 -7.73
CA VAL A 79 1.76 1.43 -7.39
C VAL A 79 1.34 0.04 -6.94
N ILE A 80 0.31 -0.06 -6.08
CA ILE A 80 -0.21 -1.35 -5.60
C ILE A 80 -0.72 -2.21 -6.76
N LYS A 81 -1.46 -1.60 -7.68
CA LYS A 81 -1.93 -2.28 -8.90
C LYS A 81 -0.75 -2.76 -9.75
N GLU A 82 0.31 -1.98 -9.86
CA GLU A 82 1.49 -2.36 -10.62
C GLU A 82 2.25 -3.53 -9.98
N ILE A 83 2.44 -3.50 -8.66
CA ILE A 83 3.03 -4.61 -7.91
C ILE A 83 2.24 -5.90 -8.15
N ARG A 84 0.91 -5.84 -8.01
CA ARG A 84 0.02 -6.98 -8.25
C ARG A 84 0.09 -7.48 -9.69
N ARG A 85 0.13 -6.57 -10.67
CA ARG A 85 0.28 -6.91 -12.09
C ARG A 85 1.58 -7.68 -12.33
N ILE A 86 2.71 -7.18 -11.81
CA ILE A 86 4.01 -7.84 -11.97
C ILE A 86 4.02 -9.21 -11.28
N ALA A 87 3.51 -9.31 -10.06
CA ALA A 87 3.42 -10.58 -9.33
C ALA A 87 2.63 -11.64 -10.14
N GLN A 88 1.49 -11.24 -10.71
CA GLN A 88 0.66 -12.10 -11.55
C GLN A 88 1.37 -12.50 -12.85
N THR A 89 1.96 -11.55 -13.57
CA THR A 89 2.68 -11.81 -14.83
C THR A 89 3.90 -12.72 -14.62
N GLN A 90 4.65 -12.51 -13.54
CA GLN A 90 5.87 -13.27 -13.24
C GLN A 90 5.62 -14.54 -12.42
N ARG A 91 4.38 -14.78 -11.98
CA ARG A 91 4.02 -15.86 -11.05
C ARG A 91 4.90 -15.86 -9.79
N SER A 92 5.15 -14.67 -9.25
CA SER A 92 5.99 -14.42 -8.07
C SER A 92 5.16 -13.83 -6.92
N SER A 93 5.74 -13.71 -5.73
CA SER A 93 5.06 -13.09 -4.59
C SER A 93 4.89 -11.57 -4.80
N GLU A 94 3.91 -10.97 -4.11
CA GLU A 94 3.71 -9.52 -4.14
C GLU A 94 4.94 -8.79 -3.57
N GLU A 95 5.63 -9.37 -2.58
CA GLU A 95 6.88 -8.82 -2.02
C GLU A 95 8.01 -8.82 -3.07
N ALA A 96 8.17 -9.90 -3.83
CA ALA A 96 9.17 -9.97 -4.90
C ALA A 96 8.87 -8.93 -5.99
N ALA A 97 7.60 -8.82 -6.40
CA ALA A 97 7.16 -7.80 -7.35
C ALA A 97 7.34 -6.38 -6.81
N MET A 98 7.14 -6.15 -5.51
CA MET A 98 7.41 -4.86 -4.87
C MET A 98 8.88 -4.45 -5.04
N TYR A 99 9.83 -5.36 -4.79
CA TYR A 99 11.25 -5.06 -5.00
C TYR A 99 11.55 -4.67 -6.45
N VAL A 100 10.93 -5.35 -7.42
CA VAL A 100 11.06 -5.00 -8.85
C VAL A 100 10.54 -3.58 -9.12
N VAL A 101 9.33 -3.24 -8.66
CA VAL A 101 8.75 -1.90 -8.85
C VAL A 101 9.56 -0.82 -8.12
N ASN A 102 10.09 -1.13 -6.93
CA ASN A 102 10.95 -0.23 -6.16
C ASN A 102 12.26 0.06 -6.90
N MET A 103 12.89 -0.96 -7.50
CA MET A 103 14.07 -0.77 -8.35
C MET A 103 13.75 0.05 -9.61
N GLN A 104 12.57 -0.14 -10.22
CA GLN A 104 12.14 0.69 -11.36
C GLN A 104 12.04 2.16 -10.96
N GLN A 105 11.39 2.47 -9.83
CA GLN A 105 11.32 3.82 -9.31
C GLN A 105 12.73 4.42 -9.12
N GLN A 106 13.62 3.69 -8.44
CA GLN A 106 14.99 4.15 -8.19
C GLN A 106 15.77 4.43 -9.48
N ARG A 107 15.65 3.56 -10.49
CA ARG A 107 16.29 3.75 -11.80
C ARG A 107 15.77 4.98 -12.55
N THR A 108 14.50 5.32 -12.41
CA THR A 108 13.96 6.57 -13.02
C THR A 108 14.41 7.84 -12.30
N GLY A 109 14.82 7.73 -11.03
CA GLY A 109 15.08 8.90 -10.17
C GLY A 109 13.82 9.72 -9.84
N TYR A 110 12.62 9.22 -10.15
CA TYR A 110 11.39 9.96 -9.96
C TYR A 110 10.96 9.96 -8.49
N SER A 111 10.41 11.09 -8.04
CA SER A 111 9.65 11.13 -6.80
C SER A 111 8.50 10.11 -6.87
N ILE A 112 8.08 9.57 -5.73
CA ILE A 112 7.00 8.58 -5.69
C ILE A 112 5.73 9.11 -6.38
N ASP A 113 5.40 10.40 -6.21
CA ASP A 113 4.22 11.00 -6.82
C ASP A 113 4.34 11.09 -8.34
N ARG A 114 5.53 11.44 -8.86
CA ARG A 114 5.80 11.44 -10.31
C ARG A 114 5.74 10.03 -10.87
N PHE A 115 6.30 9.05 -10.15
CA PHE A 115 6.25 7.64 -10.53
C PHE A 115 4.81 7.09 -10.57
N CYS A 116 3.99 7.38 -9.55
CA CYS A 116 2.56 7.04 -9.56
C CYS A 116 1.80 7.63 -10.76
N LYS A 117 2.07 8.91 -11.10
CA LYS A 117 1.48 9.56 -12.27
C LYS A 117 1.91 8.89 -13.58
N GLN A 118 3.18 8.51 -13.68
CA GLN A 118 3.69 7.77 -14.84
C GLN A 118 2.99 6.42 -14.99
N LEU A 119 2.86 5.63 -13.92
CA LEU A 119 2.15 4.35 -13.96
C LEU A 119 0.70 4.50 -14.44
N ARG A 120 0.01 5.54 -13.95
CA ARG A 120 -1.36 5.85 -14.39
C ARG A 120 -1.43 6.17 -15.88
N ALA A 121 -0.51 7.01 -16.37
CA ALA A 121 -0.44 7.38 -17.78
C ALA A 121 -0.17 6.16 -18.67
N THR A 122 0.80 5.31 -18.29
CA THR A 122 1.13 4.08 -19.00
C THR A 122 -0.06 3.13 -19.07
N ARG A 123 -0.78 2.93 -17.97
CA ARG A 123 -1.97 2.05 -17.97
C ARG A 123 -3.09 2.61 -18.84
N LYS A 124 -3.32 3.92 -18.80
CA LYS A 124 -4.31 4.57 -19.67
C LYS A 124 -3.95 4.37 -21.15
N ALA A 125 -2.68 4.47 -21.51
CA ALA A 125 -2.22 4.23 -22.88
C ALA A 125 -2.40 2.75 -23.30
N GLN A 126 -2.16 1.80 -22.40
CA GLN A 126 -2.35 0.36 -22.67
C GLN A 126 -3.81 -0.03 -22.88
N LEU A 127 -4.76 0.65 -22.22
CA LEU A 127 -6.20 0.39 -22.37
C LEU A 127 -6.85 1.10 -23.56
N ALA A 128 -6.13 2.03 -24.20
CA ALA A 128 -6.62 2.78 -25.35
C ALA A 128 -6.32 2.10 -26.70
N ILE A 129 -5.72 0.91 -26.67
CA ILE A 129 -5.39 0.05 -27.81
C ILE A 129 -6.37 -1.11 -27.80
#